data_AF-A0A9N7BD44-F1
#
_entry.id   AF-A0A9N7BD44-F1
#
_cell.length_a   1.000
_cell.length_b   1.000
_cell.length_c   1.000
_cell.angle_alpha   90.00
_cell.angle_beta   90.00
_cell.angle_gamma   90.00
#
_symmetry.space_group_name_H-M   'P 1'
#
loop_
_entity.id
_entity.type
_entity.pdbx_description
1 polymer ?
#
loop_
_entity_poly.entity_id
_entity_poly.type
_entity_poly.pdbx_seq_one_letter_code
_entity_poly.pdbx_strand_id
1 'polypeptide(L)'
;MEELEDWQKEFEYCIYAKRLLDKVIYLNSIVKVPKVDVLAVKKAIYYARKYHGSQMRQSGEPFYSHPIEVAYMLSDYLFRTDVIATSILHDTIEDTELTKEKVAEEFGWKVANQVMDLTRLKENGIKISSAEMVEILYQEKKHDVLLIKLFDRLHNMQTIGAKSPEKAKKTVEETISRFLSLSFYFKVPGIVQILLEIQMNTIQEKYDCNQYHDRFQPLFQVSQSTIPPVHILLS
;
A
#
# COMPACT_ATOMS: atom_id res chain seq x y z
N MET A 1 -33.56 12.44 5.85
CA MET A 1 -32.43 13.38 5.75
C MET A 1 -31.43 12.89 6.76
N GLU A 2 -30.63 11.94 6.30
CA GLU A 2 -29.82 11.02 7.11
C GLU A 2 -28.83 11.80 7.98
N GLU A 3 -28.58 11.23 9.16
CA GLU A 3 -27.55 11.69 10.09
C GLU A 3 -26.27 11.98 9.31
N LEU A 4 -25.82 13.24 9.34
CA LEU A 4 -24.41 13.53 9.14
C LEU A 4 -23.68 12.72 10.23
N GLU A 5 -23.26 11.49 9.90
CA GLU A 5 -22.43 10.66 10.76
C GLU A 5 -21.20 11.51 11.12
N ASP A 6 -21.21 12.06 12.32
CA ASP A 6 -20.14 12.91 12.81
C ASP A 6 -18.97 12.00 13.20
N TRP A 7 -18.30 11.46 12.20
CA TRP A 7 -17.16 10.56 12.33
C TRP A 7 -16.08 11.14 13.25
N GLN A 8 -16.05 12.47 13.43
CA GLN A 8 -15.14 13.14 14.35
C GLN A 8 -15.44 12.80 15.82
N LYS A 9 -16.72 12.60 16.18
CA LYS A 9 -17.13 12.17 17.52
C LYS A 9 -16.78 10.71 17.80
N GLU A 10 -16.79 9.88 16.76
CA GLU A 10 -16.49 8.44 16.85
C GLU A 10 -15.00 8.13 16.58
N PHE A 11 -14.20 9.14 16.24
CA PHE A 11 -12.79 8.93 15.97
C PHE A 11 -12.03 8.53 17.23
N GLU A 12 -11.49 7.32 17.23
CA GLU A 12 -10.65 6.82 18.30
C GLU A 12 -9.17 6.80 17.92
N TYR A 13 -8.32 7.22 18.84
CA TYR A 13 -6.87 7.06 18.72
C TYR A 13 -6.45 5.63 19.08
N CYS A 14 -5.79 4.94 18.14
CA CYS A 14 -5.01 3.74 18.41
C CYS A 14 -3.51 4.01 18.18
N ILE A 15 -2.63 3.08 18.58
CA ILE A 15 -1.18 3.27 18.45
C ILE A 15 -0.73 3.54 17.01
N TYR A 16 -1.30 2.82 16.03
CA TYR A 16 -1.02 3.00 14.61
C TYR A 16 -1.49 4.37 14.10
N ALA A 17 -2.72 4.75 14.45
CA ALA A 17 -3.28 6.06 14.08
C ALA A 17 -2.45 7.21 14.66
N LYS A 18 -2.04 7.11 15.93
CA LYS A 18 -1.18 8.11 16.57
C LYS A 18 0.16 8.24 15.82
N ARG A 19 0.84 7.12 15.54
CA ARG A 19 2.13 7.12 14.82
C ARG A 19 2.02 7.77 13.44
N LEU A 20 0.99 7.42 12.66
CA LEU A 20 0.77 8.02 11.35
C LEU A 20 0.45 9.51 11.44
N LEU A 21 -0.45 9.91 12.33
CA LEU A 21 -0.83 11.33 12.47
C LEU A 21 0.32 12.20 12.96
N ASP A 22 1.09 11.73 13.96
CA ASP A 22 2.28 12.44 14.45
C ASP A 22 3.28 12.65 13.31
N LYS A 23 3.51 11.61 12.49
CA LYS A 23 4.39 11.70 11.32
C LYS A 23 3.85 12.64 10.23
N VAL A 24 2.56 12.58 9.90
CA VAL A 24 1.95 13.47 8.91
C VAL A 24 2.05 14.92 9.36
N ILE A 25 1.80 15.21 10.65
CA ILE A 25 1.96 16.55 11.22
C ILE A 25 3.41 17.01 11.14
N TYR A 26 4.36 16.15 11.49
CA TYR A 26 5.78 16.44 11.39
C TYR A 26 6.20 16.73 9.94
N LEU A 27 5.89 15.84 9.00
CA LEU A 27 6.20 16.02 7.58
C LEU A 27 5.57 17.31 7.05
N ASN A 28 4.31 17.59 7.39
CA ASN A 28 3.66 18.86 7.06
C ASN A 28 4.44 20.08 7.58
N SER A 29 5.18 19.97 8.68
CA SER A 29 5.98 21.10 9.20
C SER A 29 7.30 21.32 8.45
N ILE A 30 7.87 20.29 7.83
CA ILE A 30 9.23 20.36 7.25
C ILE A 30 9.28 20.29 5.71
N VAL A 31 8.33 19.62 5.06
CA VAL A 31 8.39 19.41 3.60
C VAL A 31 7.92 20.65 2.84
N LYS A 32 8.51 20.90 1.68
CA LYS A 32 8.15 22.03 0.79
C LYS A 32 7.05 21.69 -0.23
N VAL A 33 6.60 20.43 -0.26
CA VAL A 33 5.49 19.99 -1.10
C VAL A 33 4.14 20.43 -0.51
N PRO A 34 3.04 20.40 -1.29
CA PRO A 34 1.70 20.65 -0.76
C PRO A 34 1.41 19.80 0.46
N LYS A 35 0.78 20.41 1.46
CA LYS A 35 0.49 19.77 2.74
C LYS A 35 -0.56 18.69 2.57
N VAL A 36 -0.40 17.60 3.31
CA VAL A 36 -1.42 16.56 3.44
C VAL A 36 -2.52 17.07 4.37
N ASP A 37 -3.77 16.89 3.96
CA ASP A 37 -4.94 17.21 4.78
C ASP A 37 -5.08 16.18 5.91
N VAL A 38 -4.78 16.63 7.14
CA VAL A 38 -4.84 15.80 8.34
C VAL A 38 -6.27 15.32 8.63
N LEU A 39 -7.31 16.10 8.30
CA LEU A 39 -8.69 15.69 8.49
C LEU A 39 -9.07 14.55 7.56
N ALA A 40 -8.65 14.62 6.29
CA ALA A 40 -8.84 13.53 5.34
C ALA A 40 -8.14 12.24 5.81
N VAL A 41 -6.93 12.34 6.36
CA VAL A 41 -6.21 11.19 6.94
C VAL A 41 -6.95 10.60 8.14
N LYS A 42 -7.42 11.43 9.08
CA LYS A 42 -8.22 10.95 10.22
C LYS A 42 -9.51 10.26 9.77
N LYS A 43 -10.19 10.84 8.78
CA LYS A 43 -11.42 10.26 8.20
C LYS A 43 -11.14 8.91 7.56
N ALA A 44 -10.05 8.77 6.79
CA ALA A 44 -9.65 7.48 6.22
C ALA A 44 -9.36 6.43 7.29
N ILE A 45 -8.68 6.81 8.39
CA ILE A 45 -8.44 5.92 9.54
C ILE A 45 -9.77 5.49 10.17
N TYR A 46 -10.71 6.41 10.36
CA TYR A 46 -12.04 6.09 10.88
C TYR A 46 -12.73 5.05 10.00
N TYR A 47 -12.78 5.26 8.68
CA TYR A 47 -13.41 4.32 7.75
C TYR A 47 -12.71 2.95 7.75
N ALA A 48 -11.37 2.91 7.69
CA ALA A 48 -10.63 1.65 7.79
C ALA A 48 -10.96 0.90 9.10
N ARG A 49 -11.06 1.61 10.23
CA ARG A 49 -11.45 1.02 11.52
C ARG A 49 -12.92 0.60 11.57
N LYS A 50 -13.84 1.38 11.01
CA LYS A 50 -15.27 1.06 10.97
C LYS A 50 -15.53 -0.24 10.22
N TYR A 51 -14.89 -0.41 9.07
CA TYR A 51 -15.14 -1.55 8.18
C TYR A 51 -14.27 -2.79 8.49
N HIS A 52 -13.05 -2.62 8.99
CA HIS A 52 -12.19 -3.74 9.42
C HIS A 52 -12.16 -3.97 10.93
N GLY A 53 -12.99 -3.27 11.72
CA GLY A 53 -12.87 -3.23 13.19
C GLY A 53 -13.05 -4.57 13.90
N SER A 54 -13.83 -5.48 13.30
CA SER A 54 -14.03 -6.85 13.80
C SER A 54 -13.04 -7.87 13.22
N GLN A 55 -12.20 -7.46 12.26
CA GLN A 55 -11.27 -8.34 11.56
C GLN A 55 -9.90 -8.35 12.24
N MET A 56 -9.28 -9.53 12.32
CA MET A 56 -7.97 -9.71 12.92
C MET A 56 -6.97 -10.26 11.90
N ARG A 57 -5.73 -9.81 11.97
CA ARG A 57 -4.60 -10.38 11.21
C ARG A 57 -4.18 -11.71 11.82
N GLN A 58 -3.46 -12.51 11.04
CA GLN A 58 -2.81 -13.74 11.54
C GLN A 58 -1.78 -13.47 12.64
N SER A 59 -1.23 -12.25 12.71
CA SER A 59 -0.34 -11.80 13.80
C SER A 59 -1.07 -11.57 15.13
N GLY A 60 -2.40 -11.53 15.14
CA GLY A 60 -3.21 -11.15 16.30
C GLY A 60 -3.43 -9.64 16.46
N GLU A 61 -3.00 -8.82 15.51
CA GLU A 61 -3.30 -7.39 15.47
C GLU A 61 -4.64 -7.12 14.74
N PRO A 62 -5.34 -6.00 15.02
CA PRO A 62 -6.51 -5.60 14.24
C PRO A 62 -6.17 -5.41 12.77
N PHE A 63 -7.05 -5.82 11.85
CA PHE A 63 -6.75 -5.78 10.41
C PHE A 63 -6.42 -4.37 9.91
N TYR A 64 -7.10 -3.35 10.42
CA TYR A 64 -6.84 -1.95 10.08
C TYR A 64 -5.40 -1.48 10.42
N SER A 65 -4.64 -2.20 11.25
CA SER A 65 -3.25 -1.82 11.54
C SER A 65 -2.37 -1.85 10.28
N HIS A 66 -2.58 -2.83 9.41
CA HIS A 66 -1.82 -3.02 8.19
C HIS A 66 -1.92 -1.83 7.22
N PRO A 67 -3.12 -1.41 6.75
CA PRO A 67 -3.22 -0.29 5.83
C PRO A 67 -2.71 1.02 6.43
N ILE A 68 -2.81 1.21 7.75
CA ILE A 68 -2.23 2.38 8.43
C ILE A 68 -0.70 2.34 8.42
N GLU A 69 -0.07 1.18 8.64
CA GLU A 69 1.40 1.03 8.53
C GLU A 69 1.89 1.17 7.09
N VAL A 70 1.14 0.70 6.10
CA VAL A 70 1.44 0.93 4.67
C VAL A 70 1.48 2.44 4.39
N ALA A 71 0.47 3.19 4.84
CA ALA A 71 0.43 4.65 4.71
C ALA A 71 1.59 5.33 5.45
N TYR A 72 1.96 4.84 6.63
CA TYR A 72 3.09 5.34 7.41
C TYR A 72 4.40 5.20 6.65
N MET A 73 4.69 4.02 6.09
CA MET A 73 5.92 3.80 5.32
C MET A 73 5.92 4.59 4.00
N LEU A 74 4.79 4.60 3.28
CA LEU A 74 4.66 5.29 2.01
C LEU A 74 4.83 6.82 2.14
N SER A 75 4.47 7.38 3.29
CA SER A 75 4.59 8.82 3.54
C SER A 75 6.02 9.37 3.47
N ASP A 76 7.06 8.53 3.56
CA ASP A 76 8.45 8.95 3.35
C ASP A 76 8.79 9.18 1.87
N TYR A 77 7.99 8.62 0.96
CA TYR A 77 8.28 8.55 -0.48
C TYR A 77 7.28 9.35 -1.30
N LEU A 78 6.01 9.35 -0.89
CA LEU A 78 4.94 10.02 -1.62
C LEU A 78 3.93 10.63 -0.65
N PHE A 79 4.13 11.91 -0.32
CA PHE A 79 3.37 12.63 0.68
C PHE A 79 2.29 13.52 0.04
N ARG A 80 1.13 12.92 -0.25
CA ARG A 80 -0.02 13.59 -0.86
C ARG A 80 -1.32 13.02 -0.29
N THR A 81 -2.34 13.86 -0.06
CA THR A 81 -3.57 13.48 0.64
C THR A 81 -4.28 12.28 0.03
N ASP A 82 -4.45 12.27 -1.29
CA ASP A 82 -5.11 11.18 -2.04
C ASP A 82 -4.35 9.86 -1.92
N VAL A 83 -3.01 9.90 -1.93
CA VAL A 83 -2.15 8.71 -1.81
C VAL A 83 -2.22 8.13 -0.40
N ILE A 84 -2.14 8.98 0.62
CA ILE A 84 -2.23 8.55 2.02
C ILE A 84 -3.64 8.01 2.31
N ALA A 85 -4.70 8.70 1.86
CA ALA A 85 -6.06 8.19 2.01
C ALA A 85 -6.27 6.86 1.30
N THR A 86 -5.81 6.73 0.04
CA THR A 86 -5.92 5.48 -0.74
C THR A 86 -5.18 4.33 -0.05
N SER A 87 -3.96 4.55 0.45
CA SER A 87 -3.20 3.50 1.14
C SER A 87 -3.87 3.02 2.43
N ILE A 88 -4.56 3.90 3.17
CA ILE A 88 -5.35 3.52 4.35
C ILE A 88 -6.61 2.74 3.96
N LEU A 89 -7.17 2.98 2.78
CA LEU A 89 -8.42 2.37 2.32
C LEU A 89 -8.21 1.18 1.37
N HIS A 90 -6.97 0.80 1.04
CA HIS A 90 -6.70 -0.04 -0.14
C HIS A 90 -7.39 -1.42 -0.16
N ASP A 91 -7.60 -2.05 0.99
CA ASP A 91 -8.26 -3.35 1.12
C ASP A 91 -9.74 -3.24 1.50
N THR A 92 -10.27 -2.02 1.70
CA THR A 92 -11.64 -1.83 2.22
C THR A 92 -12.71 -2.26 1.23
N ILE A 93 -12.54 -1.99 -0.07
CA ILE A 93 -13.53 -2.41 -1.09
C ILE A 93 -13.48 -3.92 -1.34
N GLU A 94 -12.30 -4.56 -1.24
CA GLU A 94 -12.18 -6.00 -1.51
C GLU A 94 -12.66 -6.86 -0.34
N ASP A 95 -12.37 -6.46 0.90
CA ASP A 95 -12.51 -7.30 2.08
C ASP A 95 -13.64 -6.85 3.03
N THR A 96 -14.45 -5.86 2.64
CA THR A 96 -15.55 -5.32 3.46
C THR A 96 -16.74 -4.89 2.60
N GLU A 97 -17.82 -4.43 3.24
CA GLU A 97 -19.02 -3.89 2.58
C GLU A 97 -18.88 -2.42 2.12
N LEU A 98 -17.69 -1.81 2.27
CA LEU A 98 -17.49 -0.41 1.83
C LEU A 98 -17.52 -0.34 0.30
N THR A 99 -18.43 0.48 -0.25
CA THR A 99 -18.59 0.64 -1.69
C THR A 99 -17.72 1.75 -2.27
N LYS A 100 -17.43 1.66 -3.58
CA LYS A 100 -16.72 2.70 -4.33
C LYS A 100 -17.45 4.03 -4.25
N GLU A 101 -18.78 4.01 -4.34
CA GLU A 101 -19.65 5.17 -4.30
C GLU A 101 -19.51 5.89 -2.95
N LYS A 102 -19.47 5.13 -1.85
CA LYS A 102 -19.27 5.70 -0.52
C LYS A 102 -17.87 6.29 -0.38
N VAL A 103 -16.82 5.64 -0.90
CA VAL A 103 -15.48 6.24 -0.94
C VAL A 103 -15.47 7.53 -1.76
N ALA A 104 -16.21 7.58 -2.88
CA ALA A 104 -16.28 8.76 -3.73
C ALA A 104 -17.01 9.93 -3.05
N GLU A 105 -18.09 9.65 -2.31
CA GLU A 105 -18.80 10.63 -1.50
C GLU A 105 -17.89 11.24 -0.43
N GLU A 106 -17.10 10.40 0.25
CA GLU A 106 -16.37 10.80 1.45
C GLU A 106 -14.98 11.38 1.18
N PHE A 107 -14.33 10.95 0.09
CA PHE A 107 -12.93 11.26 -0.27
C PHE A 107 -12.75 11.74 -1.72
N GLY A 108 -13.82 11.74 -2.52
CA GLY A 108 -13.79 12.13 -3.93
C GLY A 108 -13.44 10.99 -4.89
N TRP A 109 -13.83 11.18 -6.15
CA TRP A 109 -13.67 10.17 -7.22
C TRP A 109 -12.24 9.72 -7.47
N LYS A 110 -11.25 10.58 -7.22
CA LYS A 110 -9.83 10.21 -7.40
C LYS A 110 -9.44 9.07 -6.46
N VAL A 111 -9.72 9.21 -5.17
CA VAL A 111 -9.42 8.18 -4.16
C VAL A 111 -10.24 6.93 -4.43
N ALA A 112 -11.55 7.08 -4.73
CA ALA A 112 -12.42 5.94 -5.03
C ALA A 112 -11.93 5.11 -6.23
N ASN A 113 -11.46 5.76 -7.30
CA ASN A 113 -10.88 5.08 -8.44
C ASN A 113 -9.57 4.38 -8.07
N GLN A 114 -8.68 5.02 -7.30
CA GLN A 114 -7.42 4.41 -6.88
C GLN A 114 -7.62 3.20 -5.95
N VAL A 115 -8.61 3.24 -5.04
CA VAL A 115 -8.95 2.08 -4.19
C VAL A 115 -9.55 0.95 -5.03
N MET A 116 -10.43 1.27 -5.99
CA MET A 116 -10.97 0.28 -6.93
C MET A 116 -9.87 -0.36 -7.79
N ASP A 117 -8.86 0.41 -8.20
CA ASP A 117 -7.70 -0.10 -8.95
C ASP A 117 -6.91 -1.15 -8.15
N LEU A 118 -6.93 -1.05 -6.81
CA LEU A 118 -6.29 -1.99 -5.88
C LEU A 118 -7.15 -3.21 -5.55
N THR A 119 -8.39 -3.26 -6.02
CA THR A 119 -9.31 -4.38 -5.82
C THR A 119 -9.13 -5.44 -6.92
N ARG A 120 -8.91 -6.70 -6.52
CA ARG A 120 -8.70 -7.82 -7.46
C ARG A 120 -10.00 -8.37 -8.04
N LEU A 121 -11.10 -8.25 -7.31
CA LEU A 121 -12.41 -8.60 -7.84
C LEU A 121 -12.85 -7.50 -8.82
N LYS A 122 -12.89 -7.83 -10.11
CA LYS A 122 -13.29 -6.88 -11.16
C LYS A 122 -14.81 -6.84 -11.31
N GLU A 123 -15.33 -5.78 -11.92
CA GLU A 123 -16.78 -5.55 -12.11
C GLU A 123 -17.47 -6.70 -12.87
N ASN A 124 -16.73 -7.44 -13.68
CA ASN A 124 -17.22 -8.64 -14.38
C ASN A 124 -17.26 -9.91 -13.51
N GLY A 125 -16.96 -9.81 -12.21
CA GLY A 125 -16.93 -10.91 -11.26
C GLY A 125 -15.65 -11.75 -11.29
N ILE A 126 -14.67 -11.42 -12.15
CA ILE A 126 -13.41 -12.15 -12.25
C ILE A 126 -12.44 -11.64 -11.19
N LYS A 127 -11.92 -12.56 -10.36
CA LYS A 127 -10.84 -12.25 -9.41
C LYS A 127 -9.49 -12.47 -10.07
N ILE A 128 -8.81 -11.37 -10.41
CA ILE A 128 -7.48 -11.43 -11.01
C ILE A 128 -6.39 -11.74 -9.98
N SER A 129 -5.27 -12.26 -10.46
CA SER A 129 -4.12 -12.48 -9.59
C SER A 129 -3.44 -11.14 -9.22
N SER A 130 -2.74 -11.11 -8.09
CA SER A 130 -1.94 -9.92 -7.69
C SER A 130 -0.88 -9.55 -8.75
N ALA A 131 -0.47 -10.53 -9.55
CA ALA A 131 0.44 -10.38 -10.67
C ALA A 131 -0.12 -9.56 -11.81
N GLU A 132 -1.29 -9.99 -12.27
CA GLU A 132 -2.03 -9.43 -13.38
C GLU A 132 -2.47 -8.01 -13.03
N MET A 133 -2.85 -7.77 -11.77
CA MET A 133 -3.09 -6.43 -11.26
C MET A 133 -1.87 -5.52 -11.42
N VAL A 134 -0.67 -5.98 -11.02
CA VAL A 134 0.57 -5.20 -11.15
C VAL A 134 0.87 -4.86 -12.61
N GLU A 135 0.65 -5.81 -13.52
CA GLU A 135 0.86 -5.62 -14.96
C GLU A 135 -0.13 -4.60 -15.55
N ILE A 136 -1.42 -4.72 -15.22
CA ILE A 136 -2.46 -3.77 -15.62
C ILE A 136 -2.13 -2.35 -15.13
N LEU A 137 -1.82 -2.20 -13.83
CA LEU A 137 -1.48 -0.90 -13.25
C LEU A 137 -0.26 -0.26 -13.92
N TYR A 138 0.71 -1.08 -14.31
CA TYR A 138 1.89 -0.62 -15.04
C TYR A 138 1.54 -0.16 -16.47
N GLN A 139 0.81 -0.98 -17.23
CA GLN A 139 0.39 -0.66 -18.60
C GLN A 139 -0.47 0.61 -18.65
N GLU A 140 -1.33 0.81 -17.65
CA GLU A 140 -2.18 1.99 -17.50
C GLU A 140 -1.45 3.21 -16.90
N LYS A 141 -0.14 3.08 -16.59
CA LYS A 141 0.69 4.15 -16.01
C LYS A 141 0.15 4.69 -14.68
N LYS A 142 -0.48 3.83 -13.87
CA LYS A 142 -1.01 4.15 -12.54
C LYS A 142 0.09 4.09 -11.47
N HIS A 143 1.10 4.95 -11.62
CA HIS A 143 2.33 4.91 -10.81
C HIS A 143 2.09 5.01 -9.29
N ASP A 144 1.20 5.91 -8.85
CA ASP A 144 0.90 6.08 -7.43
C ASP A 144 0.30 4.81 -6.81
N VAL A 145 -0.63 4.18 -7.53
CA VAL A 145 -1.33 2.96 -7.10
C VAL A 145 -0.36 1.77 -7.09
N LEU A 146 0.50 1.70 -8.10
CA LEU A 146 1.54 0.68 -8.19
C LEU A 146 2.57 0.82 -7.04
N LEU A 147 2.90 2.05 -6.64
CA LEU A 147 3.75 2.29 -5.47
C LEU A 147 3.05 1.88 -4.18
N ILE A 148 1.76 2.20 -3.99
CA ILE A 148 0.97 1.69 -2.86
C ILE A 148 1.05 0.16 -2.79
N LYS A 149 0.92 -0.52 -3.94
CA LYS A 149 0.99 -2.00 -3.98
C LYS A 149 2.37 -2.55 -3.59
N LEU A 150 3.44 -1.84 -3.94
CA LEU A 150 4.79 -2.20 -3.49
C LEU A 150 4.93 -2.10 -1.97
N PHE A 151 4.38 -1.04 -1.35
CA PHE A 151 4.42 -0.86 0.11
C PHE A 151 3.50 -1.83 0.86
N ASP A 152 2.33 -2.17 0.31
CA ASP A 152 1.50 -3.28 0.77
C ASP A 152 2.33 -4.58 0.82
N ARG A 153 3.01 -4.92 -0.29
CA ARG A 153 3.85 -6.12 -0.32
C ARG A 153 5.01 -6.07 0.67
N LEU A 154 5.64 -4.90 0.84
CA LEU A 154 6.70 -4.70 1.83
C LEU A 154 6.20 -5.01 3.25
N HIS A 155 5.05 -4.49 3.66
CA HIS A 155 4.50 -4.77 4.99
C HIS A 155 4.12 -6.25 5.15
N ASN A 156 3.57 -6.86 4.10
CA ASN A 156 3.27 -8.29 4.06
C ASN A 156 4.53 -9.17 4.22
N MET A 157 5.66 -8.74 3.68
CA MET A 157 6.96 -9.37 3.89
C MET A 157 7.48 -9.13 5.32
N GLN A 158 7.39 -7.91 5.87
CA GLN A 158 7.82 -7.62 7.24
C GLN A 158 7.06 -8.43 8.30
N THR A 159 5.82 -8.81 8.00
CA THR A 159 4.94 -9.57 8.91
C THR A 159 4.79 -11.05 8.51
N ILE A 160 5.69 -11.53 7.64
CA ILE A 160 5.62 -12.88 7.05
C ILE A 160 5.72 -14.00 8.08
N GLY A 161 6.38 -13.77 9.22
CA GLY A 161 6.56 -14.75 10.29
C GLY A 161 5.24 -15.22 10.93
N ALA A 162 4.14 -14.48 10.76
CA ALA A 162 2.82 -14.90 11.22
C ALA A 162 2.09 -15.86 10.25
N LYS A 163 2.63 -16.08 9.05
CA LYS A 163 2.03 -16.96 8.03
C LYS A 163 2.51 -18.41 8.21
N SER A 164 1.72 -19.36 7.72
CA SER A 164 2.19 -20.75 7.60
C SER A 164 3.38 -20.85 6.63
N PRO A 165 4.28 -21.84 6.79
CA PRO A 165 5.48 -21.98 5.95
C PRO A 165 5.17 -21.97 4.44
N GLU A 166 4.10 -22.66 4.02
CA GLU A 166 3.66 -22.69 2.63
C GLU A 166 3.22 -21.31 2.11
N LYS A 167 2.42 -20.58 2.89
CA LYS A 167 1.96 -19.22 2.54
C LYS A 167 3.11 -18.23 2.56
N ALA A 168 4.06 -18.39 3.48
CA ALA A 168 5.28 -17.60 3.54
C ALA A 168 6.12 -17.82 2.28
N LYS A 169 6.43 -19.07 1.93
CA LYS A 169 7.17 -19.42 0.71
C LYS A 169 6.52 -18.82 -0.54
N LYS A 170 5.21 -18.99 -0.72
CA LYS A 170 4.46 -18.39 -1.84
C LYS A 170 4.56 -16.86 -1.86
N THR A 171 4.43 -16.21 -0.69
CA THR A 171 4.56 -14.74 -0.57
C THR A 171 5.95 -14.28 -1.00
N VAL A 172 7.01 -15.01 -0.62
CA VAL A 172 8.39 -14.72 -0.98
C VAL A 172 8.60 -14.89 -2.50
N GLU A 173 8.20 -16.01 -3.08
CA GLU A 173 8.33 -16.28 -4.51
C GLU A 173 7.60 -15.23 -5.38
N GLU A 174 6.39 -14.83 -4.98
CA GLU A 174 5.65 -13.73 -5.62
C GLU A 174 6.39 -12.39 -5.50
N THR A 175 7.01 -12.13 -4.35
CA THR A 175 7.76 -10.89 -4.09
C THR A 175 8.98 -10.80 -4.99
N ILE A 176 9.78 -11.87 -5.04
CA ILE A 176 11.00 -11.92 -5.86
C ILE A 176 10.66 -11.80 -7.34
N SER A 177 9.62 -12.50 -7.79
CA SER A 177 9.27 -12.55 -9.21
C SER A 177 8.69 -11.24 -9.78
N ARG A 178 8.07 -10.39 -8.94
CA ARG A 178 7.32 -9.22 -9.44
C ARG A 178 7.63 -7.91 -8.72
N PHE A 179 7.78 -7.96 -7.41
CA PHE A 179 7.91 -6.75 -6.59
C PHE A 179 9.36 -6.23 -6.51
N LEU A 180 10.36 -7.10 -6.65
CA LEU A 180 11.75 -6.65 -6.78
C LEU A 180 11.93 -5.73 -8.00
N SER A 181 11.39 -6.13 -9.16
CA SER A 181 11.45 -5.30 -10.37
C SER A 181 10.73 -3.97 -10.21
N LEU A 182 9.61 -3.93 -9.47
CA LEU A 182 8.95 -2.66 -9.12
C LEU A 182 9.84 -1.77 -8.24
N SER A 183 10.54 -2.33 -7.26
CA SER A 183 11.43 -1.52 -6.41
C SER A 183 12.62 -0.95 -7.19
N PHE A 184 13.16 -1.67 -8.17
CA PHE A 184 14.15 -1.14 -9.12
C PHE A 184 13.53 -0.07 -10.02
N TYR A 185 12.32 -0.32 -10.54
CA TYR A 185 11.58 0.63 -11.38
C TYR A 185 11.36 1.98 -10.67
N PHE A 186 10.94 1.96 -9.41
CA PHE A 186 10.75 3.18 -8.60
C PHE A 186 12.04 3.77 -8.02
N LYS A 187 13.20 3.13 -8.23
CA LYS A 187 14.51 3.56 -7.72
C LYS A 187 14.53 3.73 -6.20
N VAL A 188 13.96 2.77 -5.48
CA VAL A 188 13.89 2.73 -4.01
C VAL A 188 14.78 1.59 -3.45
N PRO A 189 16.13 1.70 -3.57
CA PRO A 189 17.05 0.58 -3.30
C PRO A 189 16.99 0.07 -1.86
N GLY A 190 16.63 0.91 -0.88
CA GLY A 190 16.43 0.47 0.50
C GLY A 190 15.35 -0.61 0.63
N ILE A 191 14.30 -0.55 -0.19
CA ILE A 191 13.25 -1.59 -0.19
C ILE A 191 13.79 -2.91 -0.73
N VAL A 192 14.61 -2.88 -1.79
CA VAL A 192 15.24 -4.08 -2.36
C VAL A 192 16.01 -4.83 -1.26
N GLN A 193 16.85 -4.12 -0.53
CA GLN A 193 17.66 -4.71 0.54
C GLN A 193 16.78 -5.35 1.63
N ILE A 194 15.76 -4.64 2.11
CA ILE A 194 14.84 -5.15 3.13
C ILE A 194 14.11 -6.41 2.64
N LEU A 195 13.61 -6.42 1.40
CA LEU A 195 12.90 -7.57 0.84
C LEU A 195 13.81 -8.80 0.74
N LEU A 196 15.07 -8.63 0.35
CA LEU A 196 16.05 -9.70 0.25
C LEU A 196 16.46 -10.24 1.63
N GLU A 197 16.66 -9.37 2.62
CA GLU A 197 16.95 -9.77 4.00
C GLU A 197 15.82 -10.63 4.59
N ILE A 198 14.56 -10.21 4.41
CA ILE A 198 13.39 -10.97 4.86
C ILE A 198 13.29 -12.31 4.13
N GLN A 199 13.52 -12.32 2.82
CA GLN A 199 13.54 -13.53 2.00
C GLN A 199 14.54 -14.55 2.56
N MET A 200 15.78 -14.13 2.78
CA MET A 200 16.85 -15.00 3.28
C MET A 200 16.47 -15.61 4.64
N ASN A 201 15.88 -14.82 5.52
CA ASN A 201 15.44 -15.28 6.84
C ASN A 201 14.24 -16.23 6.78
N THR A 202 13.41 -16.17 5.72
CA THR A 202 12.17 -16.95 5.62
C THR A 202 12.38 -18.33 4.99
N ILE A 203 13.13 -18.42 3.88
CA ILE A 203 13.27 -19.67 3.12
C ILE A 203 14.68 -20.26 3.12
N GLN A 204 15.67 -19.59 3.75
CA GLN A 204 17.07 -20.05 3.89
C GLN A 204 17.79 -20.44 2.57
N GLU A 205 17.19 -20.15 1.43
CA GLU A 205 17.76 -20.30 0.10
C GLU A 205 18.39 -18.96 -0.32
N LYS A 206 19.61 -19.00 -0.87
CA LYS A 206 20.28 -17.82 -1.44
C LYS A 206 19.73 -17.56 -2.85
N TYR A 207 19.12 -16.39 -3.04
CA TYR A 207 18.70 -15.91 -4.36
C TYR A 207 19.76 -14.94 -4.90
N ASP A 208 20.31 -15.23 -6.07
CA ASP A 208 21.29 -14.33 -6.72
C ASP A 208 20.57 -13.15 -7.38
N CYS A 209 20.70 -11.97 -6.79
CA CYS A 209 20.06 -10.73 -7.23
C CYS A 209 20.43 -10.35 -8.67
N ASN A 210 21.66 -10.66 -9.11
CA ASN A 210 22.12 -10.34 -10.47
C ASN A 210 21.44 -11.24 -11.51
N GLN A 211 21.22 -12.51 -11.18
CA GLN A 211 20.51 -13.45 -12.04
C GLN A 211 19.03 -13.07 -12.26
N TYR A 212 18.44 -12.32 -11.33
CA TYR A 212 17.06 -11.84 -11.40
C TYR A 212 16.92 -10.45 -12.04
N HIS A 213 17.91 -9.56 -11.87
CA HIS A 213 17.94 -8.27 -12.55
C HIS A 213 17.84 -8.46 -14.09
N ASP A 214 18.62 -9.38 -14.63
CA ASP A 214 18.67 -9.67 -16.07
C ASP A 214 17.43 -10.43 -16.57
N ARG A 215 16.80 -11.24 -15.72
CA ARG A 215 15.63 -12.05 -16.08
C ARG A 215 14.32 -11.25 -16.11
N PHE A 216 14.22 -10.16 -15.35
CA PHE A 216 12.97 -9.42 -15.15
C PHE A 216 12.95 -7.98 -15.70
N GLN A 217 14.09 -7.47 -16.20
CA GLN A 217 14.16 -6.32 -17.12
C GLN A 217 13.08 -6.31 -18.23
N PRO A 218 12.66 -7.46 -18.81
CA PRO A 218 11.66 -7.45 -19.89
C PRO A 218 10.24 -7.09 -19.46
N LEU A 219 9.86 -7.31 -18.19
CA LEU A 219 8.47 -7.13 -17.71
C LEU A 219 8.07 -5.66 -17.61
N PHE A 220 9.04 -4.82 -17.23
CA PHE A 220 8.90 -3.39 -17.21
C PHE A 220 9.97 -2.86 -18.15
N GLN A 221 9.67 -2.82 -19.46
CA GLN A 221 10.58 -2.23 -20.43
C GLN A 221 11.00 -0.87 -19.89
N VAL A 222 12.28 -0.76 -19.50
CA VAL A 222 12.89 0.51 -19.09
C VAL A 222 13.07 1.35 -20.36
N SER A 223 11.96 1.64 -21.04
CA SER A 223 11.96 2.73 -22.01
C SER A 223 12.24 3.97 -21.18
N GLN A 224 13.21 4.77 -21.62
CA GLN A 224 13.69 5.97 -20.92
C GLN A 224 12.62 7.08 -20.80
N SER A 225 11.33 6.75 -20.97
CA SER A 225 10.21 7.65 -20.73
C SER A 225 10.00 7.86 -19.23
N THR A 226 10.46 9.01 -18.75
CA THR A 226 9.95 9.78 -17.60
C THR A 226 9.26 8.96 -16.50
N ILE A 227 10.02 8.11 -15.81
CA ILE A 227 9.61 7.61 -14.50
C ILE A 227 9.59 8.84 -13.58
N PRO A 228 8.45 9.20 -12.96
CA PRO A 228 8.45 10.29 -11.99
C PRO A 228 9.42 9.91 -10.86
N PRO A 229 10.41 10.75 -10.52
CA PRO A 229 11.36 10.41 -9.50
C PRO A 229 10.62 10.29 -8.16
N VAL A 230 10.70 9.11 -7.54
CA VAL A 230 10.27 8.92 -6.15
C VAL A 230 11.41 9.43 -5.29
N HIS A 231 11.24 10.64 -4.75
CA HIS A 231 12.21 11.23 -3.84
C HIS A 231 11.86 10.84 -2.41
N ILE A 232 12.86 10.37 -1.66
CA ILE A 232 12.74 10.25 -0.22
C ILE A 232 12.66 11.67 0.34
N LEU A 233 11.59 12.00 1.06
CA LEU A 233 11.33 13.36 1.53
C LEU A 233 12.27 13.82 2.64
N LEU A 234 13.02 12.87 3.23
CA LEU A 234 13.91 13.07 4.37
C LEU A 234 15.40 12.79 4.06
N SER A 235 15.77 12.62 2.79
CA SER A 235 17.17 12.44 2.37
C SER A 235 17.90 13.75 2.11
#